data_AF-A0A7R7AGC7-F1
#
_entry.id   AF-A0A7R7AGC7-F1
#
_cell.length_a   1.000
_cell.length_b   1.000
_cell.length_c   1.000
_cell.angle_alpha   90.00
_cell.angle_beta   90.00
_cell.angle_gamma   90.00
#
_symmetry.space_group_name_H-M   'P 1'
#
loop_
_entity.id
_entity.type
_entity.pdbx_description
1 polymer ?
#
loop_
_entity_poly.entity_id
_entity_poly.type
_entity_poly.pdbx_seq_one_letter_code
_entity_poly.pdbx_strand_id
1 'polypeptide(L)'
;MAVTLQRGNAVRDALRHPIKTKAPMTTSPAFDHHPNDLLLDYYHCTLFLPLLGLTDEHFTTMDSLQFSYSPVSNPQLAAAEAQAYLYFSPALRNILFDLGDSKATRQLTPIKEWRLPEADIQGWQLHLGQTANEDDPAQYQRSNIISVRLLQYFNGIYLLAVRVVPEALVHLNYDTQQKQTIDFFKGHRANTVSENSRQDPDNADYYQQLAMENWLHFTRNIRLLYPSFPQQRQEGKIDLIHLIRPSMETVSIFQENAALAIPQKPGEYFSPIMSALLHAFANQPCALDHFIENDSNLYDDRMFVSVAYGIAGEQLPEKSLQRINTLVSHIDRQEADGFSALDGYAYTPAVILAKTEQHAFTLWQGLGGYYSYTDFSNSYLYNGFGFRDHIAPEHIPHIYDRMLVQALFYQASLRHYDQKICADTKDLLGNTSYGLAFSLISIYYISYYEYCTTENR
;
A
#
# COMPACT_ATOMS: atom_id res chain seq x y z
N MET A 1 -4.91 -11.80 42.06
CA MET A 1 -5.76 -12.33 40.98
C MET A 1 -4.94 -12.35 39.71
N ALA A 2 -4.56 -13.54 39.25
CA ALA A 2 -3.76 -13.72 38.04
C ALA A 2 -4.68 -13.58 36.82
N VAL A 3 -4.49 -12.52 36.03
CA VAL A 3 -5.21 -12.31 34.77
C VAL A 3 -4.47 -13.07 33.69
N THR A 4 -5.01 -14.23 33.33
CA THR A 4 -4.57 -15.01 32.17
C THR A 4 -5.01 -14.24 30.93
N LEU A 5 -4.05 -13.68 30.19
CA LEU A 5 -4.27 -13.09 28.85
C LEU A 5 -4.85 -14.19 27.94
N GLN A 6 -6.15 -14.12 27.65
CA GLN A 6 -6.74 -14.85 26.54
C GLN A 6 -6.14 -14.32 25.24
N ARG A 7 -5.08 -14.99 24.76
CA ARG A 7 -4.68 -14.92 23.35
C ARG A 7 -5.90 -15.32 22.51
N GLY A 8 -6.26 -14.48 21.54
CA GLY A 8 -7.48 -14.60 20.75
C GLY A 8 -7.71 -16.00 20.18
N ASN A 9 -8.97 -16.45 20.25
CA ASN A 9 -9.44 -17.77 19.82
C ASN A 9 -9.24 -18.06 18.32
N ALA A 10 -8.83 -17.09 17.49
CA ALA A 10 -8.54 -17.30 16.07
C ALA A 10 -7.48 -18.38 15.81
N VAL A 11 -6.47 -18.49 16.69
CA VAL A 11 -5.45 -19.56 16.61
C VAL A 11 -6.08 -20.94 16.90
N ARG A 12 -7.09 -20.99 17.77
CA ARG A 12 -7.72 -22.25 18.20
C ARG A 12 -8.68 -22.79 17.14
N ASP A 13 -9.33 -21.92 16.37
CA ASP A 13 -10.25 -22.33 15.32
C ASP A 13 -9.52 -22.73 14.02
N ALA A 14 -8.39 -22.08 13.68
CA ALA A 14 -7.52 -22.52 12.58
C ALA A 14 -6.86 -23.88 12.84
N LEU A 15 -6.58 -24.23 14.09
CA LEU A 15 -5.95 -25.50 14.49
C LEU A 15 -6.92 -26.67 14.67
N ARG A 16 -8.24 -26.46 14.50
CA ARG A 16 -9.26 -27.52 14.65
C ARG A 16 -9.50 -28.34 13.38
N HIS A 17 -8.92 -27.97 12.25
CA HIS A 17 -8.90 -28.83 11.08
C HIS A 17 -7.85 -29.93 11.29
N PRO A 18 -8.22 -31.22 11.26
CA PRO A 18 -7.25 -32.30 11.38
C PRO A 18 -6.28 -32.22 10.20
N ILE A 19 -5.02 -31.90 10.51
CA ILE A 19 -3.90 -32.04 9.59
C ILE A 19 -3.83 -33.53 9.24
N LYS A 20 -4.40 -33.91 8.09
CA LYS A 20 -4.15 -35.23 7.52
C LYS A 20 -2.64 -35.30 7.26
N THR A 21 -1.98 -36.18 7.98
CA THR A 21 -0.55 -36.47 7.83
C THR A 21 -0.22 -36.67 6.35
N LYS A 22 0.68 -35.82 5.84
CA LYS A 22 1.16 -35.77 4.46
C LYS A 22 1.51 -37.18 3.96
N ALA A 23 0.87 -37.59 2.86
CA ALA A 23 1.44 -38.60 1.99
C ALA A 23 2.80 -38.10 1.45
N PRO A 24 3.78 -38.98 1.18
CA PRO A 24 5.06 -38.56 0.62
C PRO A 24 4.80 -37.82 -0.70
N MET A 25 5.22 -36.55 -0.74
CA MET A 25 5.22 -35.73 -1.96
C MET A 25 6.09 -36.43 -2.99
N THR A 26 5.45 -37.12 -3.93
CA THR A 26 6.07 -37.48 -5.20
C THR A 26 6.50 -36.18 -5.86
N THR A 27 7.80 -36.02 -6.08
CA THR A 27 8.38 -34.92 -6.85
C THR A 27 7.83 -34.98 -8.28
N SER A 28 6.69 -34.34 -8.49
CA SER A 28 6.17 -34.02 -9.82
C SER A 28 7.18 -33.10 -10.51
N PRO A 29 7.40 -33.22 -11.83
CA PRO A 29 8.33 -32.35 -12.53
C PRO A 29 7.94 -30.89 -12.32
N ALA A 30 8.96 -30.05 -12.10
CA ALA A 30 8.85 -28.65 -11.75
C ALA A 30 8.00 -27.86 -12.75
N PHE A 31 6.71 -27.70 -12.45
CA PHE A 31 5.91 -26.63 -13.02
C PHE A 31 6.31 -25.34 -12.31
N ASP A 32 7.38 -24.72 -12.79
CA ASP A 32 7.72 -23.38 -12.35
C ASP A 32 6.82 -22.41 -13.10
N HIS A 33 5.66 -22.12 -12.51
CA HIS A 33 4.68 -21.21 -13.11
C HIS A 33 5.28 -19.80 -13.17
N HIS A 34 5.26 -19.21 -14.37
CA HIS A 34 5.68 -17.83 -14.58
C HIS A 34 4.64 -16.90 -13.92
N PRO A 35 5.04 -15.89 -13.13
CA PRO A 35 4.15 -14.90 -12.52
C PRO A 35 3.13 -14.29 -13.50
N ASN A 36 3.53 -14.10 -14.75
CA ASN A 36 2.65 -13.59 -15.81
C ASN A 36 1.41 -14.44 -16.07
N ASP A 37 1.48 -15.74 -15.82
CA ASP A 37 0.35 -16.64 -16.03
C ASP A 37 -0.35 -16.96 -14.71
N LEU A 38 0.16 -16.53 -13.55
CA LEU A 38 -0.50 -16.76 -12.26
C LEU A 38 -1.74 -15.88 -12.11
N LEU A 39 -2.85 -16.50 -11.74
CA LEU A 39 -4.12 -15.83 -11.54
C LEU A 39 -4.28 -15.40 -10.08
N LEU A 40 -4.64 -14.13 -9.87
CA LEU A 40 -5.06 -13.64 -8.57
C LEU A 40 -6.53 -13.98 -8.29
N ASP A 41 -6.79 -14.52 -7.12
CA ASP A 41 -8.14 -14.74 -6.59
C ASP A 41 -8.53 -13.71 -5.53
N TYR A 42 -7.56 -12.91 -5.06
CA TYR A 42 -7.77 -11.76 -4.21
C TYR A 42 -6.68 -10.73 -4.44
N TYR A 43 -7.10 -9.46 -4.45
CA TYR A 43 -6.17 -8.33 -4.43
C TYR A 43 -6.75 -7.22 -3.56
N HIS A 44 -5.92 -6.75 -2.63
CA HIS A 44 -6.16 -5.54 -1.85
C HIS A 44 -4.93 -4.67 -1.96
N CYS A 45 -5.12 -3.38 -2.21
CA CYS A 45 -4.04 -2.41 -2.15
C CYS A 45 -4.54 -1.14 -1.47
N THR A 46 -3.85 -0.73 -0.40
CA THR A 46 -4.03 0.58 0.22
C THR A 46 -2.74 1.36 0.07
N LEU A 47 -2.81 2.48 -0.64
CA LEU A 47 -1.75 3.47 -0.77
C LEU A 47 -1.80 4.43 0.43
N PHE A 48 -0.65 4.78 0.99
CA PHE A 48 -0.52 5.71 2.10
C PHE A 48 0.47 6.84 1.76
N LEU A 49 0.02 8.08 1.93
CA LEU A 49 0.81 9.29 1.73
C LEU A 49 0.85 10.10 3.03
N PRO A 50 1.98 10.10 3.75
CA PRO A 50 2.19 10.99 4.87
C PRO A 50 2.28 12.44 4.39
N LEU A 51 1.58 13.34 5.09
CA LEU A 51 1.53 14.76 4.78
C LEU A 51 1.93 15.53 6.04
N LEU A 52 3.03 16.28 5.91
CA LEU A 52 3.57 17.15 6.95
C LEU A 52 3.09 18.59 6.70
N GLY A 53 3.12 19.45 7.70
CA GLY A 53 2.84 20.89 7.52
C GLY A 53 1.36 21.29 7.40
N LEU A 54 0.45 20.34 7.17
CA LEU A 54 -0.99 20.60 7.18
C LEU A 54 -1.50 20.95 8.58
N THR A 55 -2.48 21.84 8.62
CA THR A 55 -3.18 22.29 9.83
C THR A 55 -4.68 22.07 9.69
N ASP A 56 -5.39 22.09 10.81
CA ASP A 56 -6.85 21.96 10.84
C ASP A 56 -7.56 23.05 10.00
N GLU A 57 -6.91 24.20 9.73
CA GLU A 57 -7.47 25.26 8.89
C GLU A 57 -7.68 24.81 7.44
N HIS A 58 -6.81 23.94 6.92
CA HIS A 58 -6.89 23.40 5.55
C HIS A 58 -8.10 22.49 5.36
N PHE A 59 -8.51 21.81 6.44
CA PHE A 59 -9.56 20.80 6.41
C PHE A 59 -10.77 21.14 7.26
N THR A 60 -10.79 22.31 7.93
CA THR A 60 -11.77 22.73 8.97
C THR A 60 -13.12 22.08 8.72
N THR A 61 -13.37 20.99 9.42
CA THR A 61 -14.08 19.80 8.91
C THR A 61 -15.56 20.04 8.66
N MET A 62 -16.10 19.48 7.58
CA MET A 62 -17.52 19.12 7.62
C MET A 62 -17.61 18.01 8.66
N ASP A 63 -18.19 18.28 9.82
CA ASP A 63 -18.40 17.27 10.87
C ASP A 63 -19.07 16.00 10.33
N SER A 64 -19.79 16.10 9.20
CA SER A 64 -20.37 14.98 8.46
C SER A 64 -19.36 13.95 7.91
N LEU A 65 -18.11 14.34 7.67
CA LEU A 65 -17.06 13.45 7.16
C LEU A 65 -16.27 12.77 8.29
N GLN A 66 -16.34 13.32 9.51
CA GLN A 66 -15.59 12.77 10.64
C GLN A 66 -16.19 11.43 11.05
N PHE A 67 -15.36 10.40 11.01
CA PHE A 67 -15.72 9.07 11.42
C PHE A 67 -15.43 8.89 12.90
N SER A 68 -16.49 8.90 13.72
CA SER A 68 -16.41 8.40 15.09
C SER A 68 -16.76 6.91 15.11
N TYR A 69 -15.99 6.15 15.89
CA TYR A 69 -16.23 4.73 16.06
C TYR A 69 -17.47 4.51 16.91
N SER A 70 -18.59 4.32 16.23
CA SER A 70 -19.84 3.86 16.81
C SER A 70 -20.16 2.46 16.27
N PRO A 71 -20.16 1.41 17.11
CA PRO A 71 -20.36 0.03 16.66
C PRO A 71 -21.79 -0.30 16.15
N VAL A 72 -22.59 0.70 15.73
CA VAL A 72 -24.05 0.56 15.54
C VAL A 72 -24.55 0.89 14.12
N SER A 73 -23.78 1.57 13.25
CA SER A 73 -24.33 2.16 12.01
C SER A 73 -24.34 1.27 10.75
N ASN A 74 -23.51 0.22 10.65
CA ASN A 74 -23.56 -0.78 9.58
C ASN A 74 -23.19 -2.16 10.14
N PRO A 75 -24.07 -3.19 10.19
CA PRO A 75 -23.83 -4.40 10.98
C PRO A 75 -22.58 -5.22 10.59
N GLN A 76 -22.24 -5.31 9.29
CA GLN A 76 -21.10 -6.12 8.83
C GLN A 76 -19.77 -5.39 8.97
N LEU A 77 -19.70 -4.14 8.51
CA LEU A 77 -18.55 -3.26 8.77
C LEU A 77 -18.35 -3.03 10.26
N ALA A 78 -19.43 -2.93 11.05
CA ALA A 78 -19.36 -2.85 12.50
C ALA A 78 -18.81 -4.14 13.12
N ALA A 79 -19.06 -5.32 12.55
CA ALA A 79 -18.51 -6.57 13.07
C ALA A 79 -16.99 -6.63 12.88
N ALA A 80 -16.48 -6.35 11.68
CA ALA A 80 -15.04 -6.33 11.40
C ALA A 80 -14.32 -5.24 12.20
N GLU A 81 -14.90 -4.03 12.29
CA GLU A 81 -14.35 -2.92 13.08
C GLU A 81 -14.43 -3.20 14.59
N ALA A 82 -15.50 -3.83 15.09
CA ALA A 82 -15.60 -4.23 16.49
C ALA A 82 -14.57 -5.33 16.83
N GLN A 83 -14.36 -6.29 15.93
CA GLN A 83 -13.32 -7.29 16.07
C GLN A 83 -11.94 -6.63 16.09
N ALA A 84 -11.68 -5.68 15.19
CA ALA A 84 -10.43 -4.92 15.19
C ALA A 84 -10.24 -4.15 16.51
N TYR A 85 -11.27 -3.47 17.00
CA TYR A 85 -11.23 -2.79 18.29
C TYR A 85 -10.85 -3.77 19.43
N LEU A 86 -11.50 -4.94 19.48
CA LEU A 86 -11.24 -5.95 20.49
C LEU A 86 -9.86 -6.63 20.36
N TYR A 87 -9.29 -6.65 19.16
CA TYR A 87 -7.96 -7.20 18.91
C TYR A 87 -6.85 -6.44 19.66
N PHE A 88 -6.96 -5.12 19.75
CA PHE A 88 -5.92 -4.28 20.35
C PHE A 88 -5.98 -4.26 21.88
N SER A 89 -4.84 -3.94 22.52
CA SER A 89 -4.81 -3.69 23.97
C SER A 89 -5.57 -2.40 24.32
N PRO A 90 -6.08 -2.22 25.55
CA PRO A 90 -6.78 -1.00 25.94
C PRO A 90 -5.99 0.29 25.71
N ALA A 91 -4.65 0.25 25.80
CA ALA A 91 -3.80 1.41 25.53
C ALA A 91 -3.83 1.79 24.05
N LEU A 92 -3.63 0.81 23.16
CA LEU A 92 -3.67 1.02 21.71
C LEU A 92 -5.07 1.42 21.24
N ARG A 93 -6.14 0.89 21.84
CA ARG A 93 -7.51 1.28 21.50
C ARG A 93 -7.75 2.78 21.63
N ASN A 94 -7.21 3.42 22.67
CA ASN A 94 -7.38 4.87 22.86
C ASN A 94 -6.58 5.72 21.87
N ILE A 95 -5.59 5.13 21.19
CA ILE A 95 -4.80 5.81 20.17
C ILE A 95 -5.42 5.56 18.80
N LEU A 96 -5.87 4.34 18.52
CA LEU A 96 -6.31 3.92 17.19
C LEU A 96 -7.79 4.20 16.88
N PHE A 97 -8.61 4.46 17.89
CA PHE A 97 -10.06 4.60 17.73
C PHE A 97 -10.59 5.84 18.47
N ASP A 98 -11.15 6.78 17.72
CA ASP A 98 -11.90 7.91 18.25
C ASP A 98 -13.34 7.49 18.57
N LEU A 99 -13.67 7.33 19.86
CA LEU A 99 -15.00 6.92 20.33
C LEU A 99 -15.96 8.11 20.54
N GLY A 100 -15.54 9.36 20.27
CA GLY A 100 -16.38 10.56 20.47
C GLY A 100 -16.67 10.93 21.93
N ASP A 101 -16.38 10.05 22.90
CA ASP A 101 -16.57 10.33 24.33
C ASP A 101 -15.41 11.17 24.89
N SER A 102 -15.63 12.48 24.97
CA SER A 102 -14.71 13.48 25.53
C SER A 102 -14.45 13.37 27.04
N LYS A 103 -15.02 12.37 27.73
CA LYS A 103 -14.86 12.14 29.17
C LYS A 103 -13.56 11.42 29.56
N ALA A 104 -12.61 11.30 28.63
CA ALA A 104 -11.34 10.64 28.90
C ALA A 104 -10.41 11.58 29.69
N THR A 105 -10.17 11.21 30.94
CA THR A 105 -9.11 11.69 31.84
C THR A 105 -7.67 11.39 31.35
N ARG A 106 -7.46 11.18 30.03
CA ARG A 106 -6.24 10.61 29.46
C ARG A 106 -5.48 11.61 28.59
N GLN A 107 -4.15 11.64 28.76
CA GLN A 107 -3.20 12.48 28.00
C GLN A 107 -3.08 12.15 26.50
N LEU A 108 -3.74 11.09 25.99
CA LEU A 108 -3.54 10.60 24.62
C LEU A 108 -4.75 10.94 23.75
N THR A 109 -4.52 11.72 22.70
CA THR A 109 -5.51 12.02 21.66
C THR A 109 -5.57 10.86 20.66
N PRO A 110 -6.75 10.28 20.37
CA PRO A 110 -6.89 9.27 19.34
C PRO A 110 -6.59 9.83 17.94
N ILE A 111 -6.24 8.95 17.02
CA ILE A 111 -6.20 9.25 15.59
C ILE A 111 -7.62 9.64 15.17
N LYS A 112 -7.74 10.85 14.63
CA LYS A 112 -8.97 11.28 13.95
C LYS A 112 -8.96 10.72 12.54
N GLU A 113 -10.13 10.35 12.05
CA GLU A 113 -10.29 9.77 10.71
C GLU A 113 -11.49 10.42 10.02
N TRP A 114 -11.28 10.90 8.80
CA TRP A 114 -12.34 11.34 7.90
C TRP A 114 -12.43 10.36 6.74
N ARG A 115 -13.65 9.97 6.40
CA ARG A 115 -13.92 9.05 5.29
C ARG A 115 -14.81 9.76 4.28
N LEU A 116 -14.44 9.71 3.00
CA LEU A 116 -15.40 10.11 1.97
C LEU A 116 -16.56 9.10 1.97
N PRO A 117 -17.82 9.56 1.91
CA PRO A 117 -18.98 8.69 1.78
C PRO A 117 -18.86 7.78 0.55
N GLU A 118 -19.28 6.53 0.70
CA GLU A 118 -19.24 5.55 -0.41
C GLU A 118 -20.01 6.04 -1.64
N ALA A 119 -21.12 6.75 -1.43
CA ALA A 119 -21.91 7.36 -2.49
C ALA A 119 -21.14 8.43 -3.28
N ASP A 120 -20.24 9.17 -2.63
CA ASP A 120 -19.50 10.27 -3.27
C ASP A 120 -18.32 9.74 -4.10
N ILE A 121 -17.78 8.58 -3.72
CA ILE A 121 -16.70 7.90 -4.45
C ILE A 121 -17.21 6.79 -5.37
N GLN A 122 -18.54 6.63 -5.49
CA GLN A 122 -19.12 5.61 -6.34
C GLN A 122 -18.70 5.81 -7.79
N GLY A 123 -18.10 4.78 -8.38
CA GLY A 123 -17.58 4.80 -9.75
C GLY A 123 -16.26 5.56 -9.92
N TRP A 124 -15.59 5.96 -8.83
CA TRP A 124 -14.22 6.46 -8.93
C TRP A 124 -13.26 5.33 -9.28
N GLN A 125 -12.38 5.57 -10.25
CA GLN A 125 -11.48 4.56 -10.78
C GLN A 125 -10.06 5.09 -10.97
N LEU A 126 -9.07 4.21 -10.80
CA LEU A 126 -7.71 4.45 -11.30
C LEU A 126 -7.46 3.54 -12.49
N HIS A 127 -7.08 4.14 -13.61
CA HIS A 127 -6.68 3.45 -14.83
C HIS A 127 -5.17 3.62 -15.03
N LEU A 128 -4.48 2.52 -15.31
CA LEU A 128 -3.07 2.51 -15.69
C LEU A 128 -2.94 2.12 -17.16
N GLY A 129 -2.19 2.90 -17.93
CA GLY A 129 -1.94 2.65 -19.35
C GLY A 129 -2.52 3.74 -20.25
N GLN A 130 -2.21 3.66 -21.54
CA GLN A 130 -2.73 4.60 -22.53
C GLN A 130 -4.15 4.21 -22.96
N THR A 131 -5.05 5.17 -23.12
CA THR A 131 -6.43 4.92 -23.59
C THR A 131 -6.48 4.22 -24.96
N ALA A 132 -5.45 4.37 -25.80
CA ALA A 132 -5.35 3.64 -27.07
C ALA A 132 -5.23 2.12 -26.89
N ASN A 133 -4.81 1.65 -25.71
CA ASN A 133 -4.64 0.24 -25.36
C ASN A 133 -5.76 -0.25 -24.43
N GLU A 134 -6.87 0.47 -24.33
CA GLU A 134 -7.96 0.17 -23.40
C GLU A 134 -8.55 -1.25 -23.56
N ASP A 135 -8.44 -1.82 -24.77
CA ASP A 135 -8.88 -3.17 -25.12
C ASP A 135 -7.83 -4.27 -24.82
N ASP A 136 -6.60 -3.91 -24.44
CA ASP A 136 -5.55 -4.86 -24.07
C ASP A 136 -5.41 -4.96 -22.54
N PRO A 137 -5.95 -6.01 -21.90
CA PRO A 137 -5.92 -6.16 -20.44
C PRO A 137 -4.51 -6.32 -19.84
N ALA A 138 -3.50 -6.66 -20.66
CA ALA A 138 -2.12 -6.71 -20.22
C ALA A 138 -1.45 -5.32 -20.23
N GLN A 139 -1.93 -4.39 -21.05
CA GLN A 139 -1.38 -3.03 -21.17
C GLN A 139 -2.26 -1.95 -20.51
N TYR A 140 -3.49 -2.29 -20.14
CA TYR A 140 -4.43 -1.37 -19.52
C TYR A 140 -5.13 -2.01 -18.32
N GLN A 141 -4.81 -1.53 -17.12
CA GLN A 141 -5.38 -2.04 -15.87
C GLN A 141 -6.37 -1.04 -15.28
N ARG A 142 -7.51 -1.56 -14.80
CA ARG A 142 -8.58 -0.77 -14.19
C ARG A 142 -8.82 -1.22 -12.76
N SER A 143 -8.94 -0.25 -11.87
CA SER A 143 -9.25 -0.47 -10.47
C SER A 143 -10.33 0.49 -10.00
N ASN A 144 -11.17 0.01 -9.09
CA ASN A 144 -12.17 0.83 -8.41
C ASN A 144 -11.58 1.35 -7.09
N ILE A 145 -11.77 2.64 -6.81
CA ILE A 145 -11.48 3.22 -5.50
C ILE A 145 -12.64 2.88 -4.58
N ILE A 146 -12.38 2.09 -3.53
CA ILE A 146 -13.42 1.64 -2.59
C ILE A 146 -13.37 2.34 -1.25
N SER A 147 -12.29 3.08 -0.97
CA SER A 147 -12.19 3.90 0.24
C SER A 147 -11.14 4.99 0.04
N VAL A 148 -11.49 6.21 0.43
CA VAL A 148 -10.54 7.33 0.57
C VAL A 148 -10.67 7.86 1.98
N ARG A 149 -9.56 7.93 2.70
CA ARG A 149 -9.52 8.34 4.11
C ARG A 149 -8.42 9.34 4.35
N LEU A 150 -8.71 10.32 5.19
CA LEU A 150 -7.71 11.22 5.73
C LEU A 150 -7.61 10.94 7.22
N LEU A 151 -6.40 10.67 7.71
CA LEU A 151 -6.16 10.41 9.13
C LEU A 151 -5.26 11.50 9.70
N GLN A 152 -5.52 11.91 10.94
CA GLN A 152 -4.69 12.89 11.64
C GLN A 152 -4.19 12.33 12.96
N TYR A 153 -2.90 12.54 13.23
CA TYR A 153 -2.26 12.26 14.50
C TYR A 153 -2.15 13.50 15.39
N PHE A 154 -1.94 13.30 16.70
CA PHE A 154 -2.00 14.37 17.70
C PHE A 154 -1.01 15.53 17.46
N ASN A 155 0.06 15.29 16.70
CA ASN A 155 1.10 16.27 16.38
C ASN A 155 0.84 17.02 15.06
N GLY A 156 -0.38 16.93 14.52
CA GLY A 156 -0.77 17.64 13.29
C GLY A 156 -0.30 16.97 12.00
N ILE A 157 0.27 15.76 12.06
CA ILE A 157 0.63 15.00 10.87
C ILE A 157 -0.62 14.33 10.30
N TYR A 158 -0.77 14.43 8.99
CA TYR A 158 -1.86 13.80 8.24
C TYR A 158 -1.35 12.59 7.45
N LEU A 159 -2.25 11.65 7.17
CA LEU A 159 -2.00 10.48 6.35
C LEU A 159 -3.20 10.30 5.41
N LEU A 160 -2.98 10.45 4.10
CA LEU A 160 -3.98 10.10 3.09
C LEU A 160 -3.89 8.59 2.82
N ALA A 161 -5.00 7.88 2.92
CA ALA A 161 -5.10 6.46 2.62
C ALA A 161 -6.12 6.20 1.52
N VAL A 162 -5.69 5.60 0.41
CA VAL A 162 -6.52 5.30 -0.76
C VAL A 162 -6.52 3.80 -0.99
N ARG A 163 -7.70 3.17 -0.93
CA ARG A 163 -7.85 1.74 -1.15
C ARG A 163 -8.49 1.46 -2.49
N VAL A 164 -7.90 0.52 -3.22
CA VAL A 164 -8.34 0.10 -4.53
C VAL A 164 -8.49 -1.41 -4.63
N VAL A 165 -9.38 -1.83 -5.54
CA VAL A 165 -9.60 -3.24 -5.92
C VAL A 165 -9.70 -3.37 -7.45
N PRO A 166 -9.36 -4.52 -8.04
CA PRO A 166 -9.47 -4.74 -9.48
C PRO A 166 -10.91 -4.63 -9.94
N GLU A 167 -11.16 -3.95 -11.06
CA GLU A 167 -12.48 -3.94 -11.66
C GLU A 167 -12.91 -5.36 -12.06
N ALA A 168 -11.98 -6.13 -12.65
CA ALA A 168 -12.20 -7.54 -12.99
C ALA A 168 -12.62 -8.40 -11.78
N LEU A 169 -12.00 -8.19 -10.61
CA LEU A 169 -12.36 -8.94 -9.40
C LEU A 169 -13.77 -8.56 -8.93
N VAL A 170 -14.16 -7.29 -9.06
CA VAL A 170 -15.53 -6.85 -8.78
C VAL A 170 -16.50 -7.51 -9.76
N HIS A 171 -16.27 -7.44 -11.07
CA HIS A 171 -17.15 -8.06 -12.06
C HIS A 171 -17.35 -9.56 -11.83
N LEU A 172 -16.25 -10.30 -11.62
CA LEU A 172 -16.32 -11.73 -11.35
C LEU A 172 -17.06 -12.02 -10.03
N ASN A 173 -16.91 -11.19 -9.00
CA ASN A 173 -17.65 -11.36 -7.74
C ASN A 173 -19.15 -11.01 -7.84
N TYR A 174 -19.57 -10.22 -8.84
CA TYR A 174 -20.90 -9.62 -8.96
C TYR A 174 -21.81 -10.25 -10.03
N ASP A 175 -21.49 -11.41 -10.62
CA ASP A 175 -22.43 -12.06 -11.56
C ASP A 175 -23.76 -12.38 -10.85
N THR A 176 -24.76 -11.58 -11.18
CA THR A 176 -25.87 -11.17 -10.31
C THR A 176 -27.15 -11.94 -10.61
N GLN A 177 -27.13 -12.90 -11.54
CA GLN A 177 -28.32 -13.66 -11.92
C GLN A 177 -28.51 -14.95 -11.12
N GLN A 178 -27.51 -15.39 -10.36
CA GLN A 178 -27.66 -16.49 -9.41
C GLN A 178 -27.18 -16.01 -8.03
N LYS A 179 -28.05 -16.09 -7.03
CA LYS A 179 -27.75 -15.81 -5.60
C LYS A 179 -26.81 -16.85 -4.99
N GLN A 180 -25.78 -17.21 -5.72
CA GLN A 180 -24.62 -17.94 -5.27
C GLN A 180 -23.48 -17.06 -5.74
N THR A 181 -22.68 -16.53 -4.81
CA THR A 181 -21.31 -16.15 -5.12
C THR A 181 -20.78 -17.26 -6.01
N ILE A 182 -20.47 -17.00 -7.28
CA ILE A 182 -19.80 -17.99 -8.09
C ILE A 182 -18.62 -18.39 -7.23
N ASP A 183 -18.58 -19.66 -6.87
CA ASP A 183 -17.62 -20.20 -5.93
C ASP A 183 -16.31 -20.39 -6.72
N PHE A 184 -15.75 -19.29 -7.25
CA PHE A 184 -14.46 -19.20 -7.94
C PHE A 184 -13.31 -19.74 -7.09
N PHE A 185 -13.61 -20.05 -5.83
CA PHE A 185 -12.72 -19.89 -4.69
C PHE A 185 -12.59 -21.19 -3.89
N LYS A 186 -13.39 -22.23 -4.18
CA LYS A 186 -13.22 -23.57 -3.59
C LYS A 186 -12.24 -24.42 -4.40
N GLY A 187 -10.97 -24.39 -4.01
CA GLY A 187 -9.98 -25.50 -4.02
C GLY A 187 -9.71 -26.32 -5.31
N HIS A 188 -10.38 -26.04 -6.43
CA HIS A 188 -10.30 -26.83 -7.67
C HIS A 188 -10.06 -25.98 -8.92
N ARG A 189 -9.86 -24.66 -8.76
CA ARG A 189 -9.48 -23.81 -9.87
C ARG A 189 -8.01 -23.96 -10.20
N ALA A 190 -7.70 -23.75 -11.47
CA ALA A 190 -6.33 -23.67 -11.92
C ALA A 190 -5.63 -22.44 -11.36
N ASN A 191 -4.32 -22.55 -11.17
CA ASN A 191 -3.48 -21.43 -10.73
C ASN A 191 -3.21 -20.44 -11.86
N THR A 192 -3.54 -20.81 -13.10
CA THR A 192 -3.11 -20.08 -14.28
C THR A 192 -4.24 -19.43 -15.05
N VAL A 193 -3.96 -18.25 -15.63
CA VAL A 193 -4.86 -17.53 -16.53
C VAL A 193 -5.21 -18.42 -17.72
N SER A 194 -4.21 -19.02 -18.35
CA SER A 194 -4.38 -19.88 -19.53
C SER A 194 -5.33 -21.07 -19.32
N GLU A 195 -5.38 -21.65 -18.12
CA GLU A 195 -6.30 -22.74 -17.79
C GLU A 195 -7.70 -22.22 -17.45
N ASN A 196 -7.79 -21.15 -16.66
CA ASN A 196 -9.09 -20.53 -16.33
C ASN A 196 -9.80 -20.03 -17.58
N SER A 197 -9.11 -19.34 -18.49
CA SER A 197 -9.68 -18.86 -19.75
C SER A 197 -10.11 -19.99 -20.70
N ARG A 198 -9.48 -21.18 -20.61
CA ARG A 198 -9.94 -22.36 -21.36
C ARG A 198 -11.21 -22.99 -20.78
N GLN A 199 -11.34 -22.97 -19.44
CA GLN A 199 -12.49 -23.52 -18.73
C GLN A 199 -13.70 -22.58 -18.77
N ASP A 200 -13.45 -21.28 -18.83
CA ASP A 200 -14.46 -20.23 -18.84
C ASP A 200 -14.07 -19.10 -19.81
N PRO A 201 -14.28 -19.32 -21.13
CA PRO A 201 -13.86 -18.38 -22.17
C PRO A 201 -14.58 -17.03 -22.12
N ASP A 202 -15.80 -16.99 -21.60
CA ASP A 202 -16.61 -15.77 -21.53
C ASP A 202 -16.00 -14.73 -20.56
N ASN A 203 -15.18 -15.19 -19.62
CA ASN A 203 -14.47 -14.35 -18.64
C ASN A 203 -12.96 -14.27 -18.90
N ALA A 204 -12.48 -14.71 -20.06
CA ALA A 204 -11.05 -14.78 -20.38
C ALA A 204 -10.32 -13.43 -20.18
N ASP A 205 -10.94 -12.33 -20.60
CA ASP A 205 -10.35 -10.98 -20.47
C ASP A 205 -10.22 -10.56 -18.99
N TYR A 206 -11.19 -10.92 -18.15
CA TYR A 206 -11.11 -10.66 -16.71
C TYR A 206 -10.01 -11.47 -16.04
N TYR A 207 -9.82 -12.74 -16.43
CA TYR A 207 -8.69 -13.53 -15.94
C TYR A 207 -7.35 -12.93 -16.37
N GLN A 208 -7.26 -12.44 -17.61
CA GLN A 208 -6.06 -11.76 -18.09
C GLN A 208 -5.79 -10.48 -17.31
N GLN A 209 -6.81 -9.68 -16.99
CA GLN A 209 -6.65 -8.51 -16.10
C GLN A 209 -6.17 -8.90 -14.71
N LEU A 210 -6.54 -10.07 -14.19
CA LEU A 210 -6.15 -10.59 -12.88
C LEU A 210 -4.83 -11.37 -12.89
N ALA A 211 -4.10 -11.38 -14.01
CA ALA A 211 -2.73 -11.90 -14.04
C ALA A 211 -1.87 -11.17 -13.00
N MET A 212 -1.10 -11.91 -12.22
CA MET A 212 -0.33 -11.36 -11.11
C MET A 212 0.68 -10.30 -11.57
N GLU A 213 1.36 -10.52 -12.69
CA GLU A 213 2.32 -9.55 -13.26
C GLU A 213 1.65 -8.19 -13.54
N ASN A 214 0.40 -8.18 -14.02
CA ASN A 214 -0.33 -6.94 -14.29
C ASN A 214 -0.58 -6.14 -13.00
N TRP A 215 -0.84 -6.83 -11.88
CA TRP A 215 -1.09 -6.18 -10.59
C TRP A 215 0.19 -5.78 -9.84
N LEU A 216 1.30 -6.50 -10.05
CA LEU A 216 2.63 -6.06 -9.64
C LEU A 216 3.00 -4.76 -10.37
N HIS A 217 2.81 -4.74 -11.70
CA HIS A 217 3.02 -3.57 -12.54
C HIS A 217 2.12 -2.40 -12.13
N PHE A 218 0.84 -2.69 -11.90
CA PHE A 218 -0.14 -1.72 -11.41
C PHE A 218 0.33 -1.07 -10.11
N THR A 219 0.58 -1.87 -9.07
CA THR A 219 1.01 -1.40 -7.75
C THR A 219 2.29 -0.57 -7.81
N ARG A 220 3.25 -0.99 -8.64
CA ARG A 220 4.52 -0.26 -8.85
C ARG A 220 4.30 1.14 -9.38
N ASN A 221 3.38 1.31 -10.34
CA ASN A 221 3.12 2.61 -10.95
C ASN A 221 2.24 3.49 -10.06
N ILE A 222 1.12 2.97 -9.54
CA ILE A 222 0.13 3.80 -8.82
C ILE A 222 0.67 4.42 -7.54
N ARG A 223 1.74 3.87 -6.96
CA ARG A 223 2.39 4.46 -5.80
C ARG A 223 3.31 5.63 -6.14
N LEU A 224 3.66 5.87 -7.40
CA LEU A 224 4.54 6.99 -7.76
C LEU A 224 3.79 8.31 -7.54
N LEU A 225 4.41 9.23 -6.81
CA LEU A 225 3.94 10.62 -6.69
C LEU A 225 4.48 11.45 -7.85
N TYR A 226 5.75 11.23 -8.18
CA TYR A 226 6.44 11.85 -9.30
C TYR A 226 7.59 10.98 -9.81
N PRO A 227 8.02 11.16 -11.07
CA PRO A 227 9.07 10.34 -11.66
C PRO A 227 10.44 10.93 -11.28
N SER A 228 11.07 10.43 -10.20
CA SER A 228 12.41 10.90 -9.81
C SER A 228 13.50 10.63 -10.86
N PHE A 229 13.28 9.62 -11.70
CA PHE A 229 14.20 9.22 -12.76
C PHE A 229 13.54 9.42 -14.12
N PRO A 230 13.80 10.56 -14.79
CA PRO A 230 13.35 10.85 -16.14
C PRO A 230 13.49 9.68 -17.14
N GLN A 231 14.60 8.96 -17.03
CA GLN A 231 14.95 7.84 -17.90
C GLN A 231 13.95 6.69 -17.79
N GLN A 232 13.32 6.47 -16.63
CA GLN A 232 12.33 5.40 -16.47
C GLN A 232 11.13 5.59 -17.39
N ARG A 233 10.73 6.83 -17.67
CA ARG A 233 9.67 7.11 -18.65
C ARG A 233 10.14 6.88 -20.09
N GLN A 234 11.37 7.27 -20.42
CA GLN A 234 11.98 7.02 -21.73
C GLN A 234 12.14 5.52 -22.01
N GLU A 235 12.38 4.74 -20.97
CA GLU A 235 12.51 3.28 -21.00
C GLU A 235 11.14 2.56 -20.97
N GLY A 236 10.02 3.29 -20.95
CA GLY A 236 8.68 2.69 -20.90
C GLY A 236 8.35 1.98 -19.58
N LYS A 237 8.99 2.38 -18.48
CA LYS A 237 8.81 1.78 -17.14
C LYS A 237 7.75 2.48 -16.29
N ILE A 238 7.38 3.70 -16.67
CA ILE A 238 6.35 4.50 -16.00
C ILE A 238 5.22 4.73 -16.99
N ASP A 239 4.06 4.18 -16.67
CA ASP A 239 2.84 4.36 -17.45
C ASP A 239 2.01 5.56 -16.96
N LEU A 240 1.07 5.99 -17.81
CA LEU A 240 0.13 7.04 -17.44
C LEU A 240 -0.91 6.49 -16.47
N ILE A 241 -1.18 7.25 -15.42
CA ILE A 241 -2.25 6.96 -14.45
C ILE A 241 -3.31 8.04 -14.58
N HIS A 242 -4.55 7.59 -14.67
CA HIS A 242 -5.73 8.44 -14.76
C HIS A 242 -6.65 8.16 -13.58
N LEU A 243 -7.07 9.22 -12.88
CA LEU A 243 -8.17 9.20 -11.95
C LEU A 243 -9.45 9.61 -12.69
N ILE A 244 -10.39 8.67 -12.77
CA ILE A 244 -11.71 8.88 -13.35
C ILE A 244 -12.70 9.06 -12.19
N ARG A 245 -13.50 10.12 -12.27
CA ARG A 245 -14.55 10.44 -11.32
C ARG A 245 -15.81 10.77 -12.10
N PRO A 246 -16.91 10.02 -11.94
CA PRO A 246 -18.13 10.28 -12.69
C PRO A 246 -18.58 11.73 -12.46
N SER A 247 -18.85 12.46 -13.54
CA SER A 247 -19.26 13.88 -13.53
C SER A 247 -18.16 14.91 -13.22
N MET A 248 -16.89 14.50 -13.15
CA MET A 248 -15.74 15.41 -13.04
C MET A 248 -14.74 15.16 -14.17
N GLU A 249 -13.83 16.11 -14.38
CA GLU A 249 -12.73 15.94 -15.32
C GLU A 249 -11.78 14.84 -14.85
N THR A 250 -11.33 14.03 -15.81
CA THR A 250 -10.29 13.02 -15.61
C THR A 250 -8.98 13.69 -15.26
N VAL A 251 -8.35 13.25 -14.17
CA VAL A 251 -7.08 13.81 -13.69
C VAL A 251 -5.95 12.85 -13.99
N SER A 252 -4.90 13.30 -14.67
CA SER A 252 -3.74 12.48 -15.03
C SER A 252 -2.52 12.87 -14.20
N ILE A 253 -1.77 11.88 -13.72
CA ILE A 253 -0.62 12.15 -12.83
C ILE A 253 0.57 12.82 -13.56
N PHE A 254 0.73 12.57 -14.86
CA PHE A 254 1.78 13.16 -15.68
C PHE A 254 1.16 13.75 -16.95
N GLN A 255 1.48 15.01 -17.26
CA GLN A 255 1.20 15.54 -18.59
C GLN A 255 2.07 14.79 -19.60
N GLU A 256 1.48 14.42 -20.74
CA GLU A 256 2.18 13.67 -21.79
C GLU A 256 3.50 14.35 -22.21
N ASN A 257 3.53 15.69 -22.13
CA ASN A 257 4.64 16.53 -22.59
C ASN A 257 5.43 17.22 -21.46
N ALA A 258 5.23 16.87 -20.18
CA ALA A 258 5.98 17.49 -19.10
C ALA A 258 7.48 17.21 -19.26
N ALA A 259 8.28 18.26 -19.47
CA ALA A 259 9.72 18.16 -19.54
C ALA A 259 10.25 17.66 -18.19
N LEU A 260 11.04 16.61 -18.25
CA LEU A 260 11.60 15.95 -17.08
C LEU A 260 12.70 16.83 -16.47
N ALA A 261 12.42 17.51 -15.37
CA ALA A 261 13.40 18.31 -14.64
C ALA A 261 13.53 17.85 -13.19
N ILE A 262 14.66 18.11 -12.54
CA ILE A 262 14.73 18.09 -11.07
C ILE A 262 13.84 19.24 -10.57
N PRO A 263 13.00 19.07 -9.54
CA PRO A 263 12.07 20.12 -9.12
C PRO A 263 12.88 21.36 -8.78
N GLN A 264 12.56 22.47 -9.42
CA GLN A 264 13.21 23.76 -9.19
C GLN A 264 12.50 24.52 -8.08
N LYS A 265 11.22 24.23 -7.87
CA LYS A 265 10.39 24.85 -6.83
C LYS A 265 9.74 23.80 -5.94
N PRO A 266 9.43 24.16 -4.68
CA PRO A 266 8.54 23.36 -3.88
C PRO A 266 7.20 23.09 -4.60
N GLY A 267 6.55 21.97 -4.30
CA GLY A 267 5.22 21.64 -4.85
C GLY A 267 5.16 21.24 -6.34
N GLU A 268 6.20 21.52 -7.13
CA GLU A 268 6.21 21.36 -8.60
C GLU A 268 5.85 19.94 -9.08
N TYR A 269 6.09 18.94 -8.23
CA TYR A 269 5.83 17.53 -8.53
C TYR A 269 4.85 16.85 -7.58
N PHE A 270 4.02 17.62 -6.88
CA PHE A 270 2.91 17.00 -6.16
C PHE A 270 1.93 16.38 -7.17
N SER A 271 1.58 15.11 -6.95
CA SER A 271 0.70 14.36 -7.85
C SER A 271 -0.66 15.07 -8.01
N PRO A 272 -1.09 15.40 -9.25
CA PRO A 272 -2.42 15.97 -9.50
C PRO A 272 -3.55 15.07 -9.01
N ILE A 273 -3.37 13.74 -9.08
CA ILE A 273 -4.33 12.78 -8.55
C ILE A 273 -4.44 12.94 -7.03
N MET A 274 -3.31 13.01 -6.32
CA MET A 274 -3.33 13.18 -4.86
C MET A 274 -3.92 14.54 -4.45
N SER A 275 -3.62 15.60 -5.19
CA SER A 275 -4.26 16.91 -5.01
C SER A 275 -5.78 16.79 -5.16
N ALA A 276 -6.26 16.19 -6.25
CA ALA A 276 -7.69 16.01 -6.49
C ALA A 276 -8.40 15.19 -5.38
N LEU A 277 -7.72 14.19 -4.82
CA LEU A 277 -8.21 13.41 -3.68
C LEU A 277 -8.23 14.22 -2.38
N LEU A 278 -7.22 15.06 -2.13
CA LEU A 278 -7.20 15.94 -0.95
C LEU A 278 -8.24 17.05 -1.03
N HIS A 279 -8.50 17.59 -2.21
CA HIS A 279 -9.55 18.59 -2.42
C HIS A 279 -10.94 18.06 -2.07
N ALA A 280 -11.17 16.74 -2.16
CA ALA A 280 -12.43 16.14 -1.74
C ALA A 280 -12.68 16.26 -0.22
N PHE A 281 -11.64 16.53 0.58
CA PHE A 281 -11.76 16.82 2.01
C PHE A 281 -11.68 18.32 2.35
N ALA A 282 -11.30 19.17 1.38
CA ALA A 282 -11.01 20.56 1.64
C ALA A 282 -12.28 21.42 1.60
N ASN A 283 -12.54 22.12 2.71
CA ASN A 283 -13.58 23.16 2.75
C ASN A 283 -13.06 24.51 2.22
N GLN A 284 -11.74 24.72 2.23
CA GLN A 284 -11.08 25.91 1.69
C GLN A 284 -10.02 25.49 0.66
N PRO A 285 -10.41 25.23 -0.60
CA PRO A 285 -9.48 24.76 -1.63
C PRO A 285 -8.23 25.63 -1.76
N CYS A 286 -8.36 26.96 -1.68
CA CYS A 286 -7.23 27.89 -1.83
C CYS A 286 -6.15 27.73 -0.74
N ALA A 287 -6.52 27.36 0.49
CA ALA A 287 -5.54 27.13 1.55
C ALA A 287 -4.75 25.84 1.27
N LEU A 288 -5.44 24.80 0.79
CA LEU A 288 -4.81 23.56 0.37
C LEU A 288 -3.93 23.77 -0.88
N ASP A 289 -4.37 24.56 -1.85
CA ASP A 289 -3.56 24.92 -3.04
C ASP A 289 -2.26 25.58 -2.61
N HIS A 290 -2.33 26.56 -1.69
CA HIS A 290 -1.16 27.21 -1.15
C HIS A 290 -0.21 26.22 -0.47
N PHE A 291 -0.74 25.26 0.29
CA PHE A 291 0.07 24.18 0.85
C PHE A 291 0.75 23.34 -0.23
N ILE A 292 0.00 22.86 -1.22
CA ILE A 292 0.52 22.00 -2.29
C ILE A 292 1.60 22.73 -3.11
N GLU A 293 1.40 24.02 -3.39
CA GLU A 293 2.34 24.84 -4.16
C GLU A 293 3.63 25.18 -3.40
N ASN A 294 3.58 25.22 -2.06
CA ASN A 294 4.69 25.74 -1.24
C ASN A 294 5.36 24.68 -0.35
N ASP A 295 4.71 23.55 -0.08
CA ASP A 295 5.28 22.47 0.73
C ASP A 295 5.77 21.32 -0.15
N SER A 296 7.09 21.15 -0.21
CA SER A 296 7.75 20.07 -0.94
C SER A 296 8.35 19.01 -0.04
N ASN A 297 7.92 18.92 1.22
CA ASN A 297 8.49 17.95 2.15
C ASN A 297 7.95 16.54 1.93
N LEU A 298 7.75 16.15 0.67
CA LEU A 298 7.66 14.74 0.28
C LEU A 298 9.02 14.11 0.53
N TYR A 299 9.07 13.23 1.52
CA TYR A 299 10.29 12.52 1.88
C TYR A 299 10.69 11.49 0.82
N ASP A 300 9.69 10.92 0.16
CA ASP A 300 9.84 9.86 -0.83
C ASP A 300 9.05 10.26 -2.08
N ASP A 301 9.51 9.80 -3.23
CA ASP A 301 8.82 9.99 -4.52
C ASP A 301 7.68 8.99 -4.71
N ARG A 302 7.48 8.11 -3.72
CA ARG A 302 6.48 7.06 -3.72
C ARG A 302 5.65 7.07 -2.44
N MET A 303 4.39 6.70 -2.58
CA MET A 303 3.51 6.31 -1.49
C MET A 303 3.95 4.98 -0.91
N PHE A 304 3.72 4.81 0.39
CA PHE A 304 3.85 3.51 1.04
C PHE A 304 2.65 2.64 0.66
N VAL A 305 2.84 1.33 0.45
CA VAL A 305 1.74 0.44 0.04
C VAL A 305 1.50 -0.71 1.00
N SER A 306 0.25 -0.98 1.35
CA SER A 306 -0.18 -2.22 2.02
C SER A 306 -0.93 -3.07 1.01
N VAL A 307 -0.34 -4.17 0.60
CA VAL A 307 -0.83 -4.99 -0.50
C VAL A 307 -1.01 -6.45 -0.08
N ALA A 308 -2.12 -7.06 -0.51
CA ALA A 308 -2.41 -8.45 -0.26
C ALA A 308 -2.78 -9.17 -1.55
N TYR A 309 -2.12 -10.29 -1.79
CA TYR A 309 -2.26 -11.12 -2.98
C TYR A 309 -2.71 -12.52 -2.54
N GLY A 310 -3.91 -12.89 -2.96
CA GLY A 310 -4.38 -14.27 -2.94
C GLY A 310 -4.11 -14.92 -4.30
N ILE A 311 -3.36 -16.03 -4.31
CA ILE A 311 -3.11 -16.80 -5.52
C ILE A 311 -4.18 -17.89 -5.65
N ALA A 312 -4.81 -17.96 -6.83
CA ALA A 312 -5.80 -18.97 -7.15
C ALA A 312 -5.26 -20.41 -7.11
N GLY A 313 -6.14 -21.36 -6.82
CA GLY A 313 -5.93 -22.79 -7.01
C GLY A 313 -5.00 -23.50 -6.01
N GLU A 314 -4.33 -24.57 -6.45
CA GLU A 314 -3.47 -25.42 -5.65
C GLU A 314 -2.24 -24.69 -5.09
N GLN A 315 -1.72 -25.21 -3.97
CA GLN A 315 -0.53 -24.65 -3.36
C GLN A 315 0.69 -24.77 -4.26
N LEU A 316 1.22 -23.60 -4.65
CA LEU A 316 2.47 -23.50 -5.38
C LEU A 316 3.63 -24.06 -4.54
N PRO A 317 4.69 -24.56 -5.20
CA PRO A 317 5.93 -24.93 -4.52
C PRO A 317 6.49 -23.79 -3.68
N GLU A 318 7.07 -24.10 -2.51
CA GLU A 318 7.65 -23.11 -1.60
C GLU A 318 8.67 -22.19 -2.29
N LYS A 319 9.53 -22.74 -3.17
CA LYS A 319 10.51 -21.94 -3.93
C LYS A 319 9.81 -20.87 -4.79
N SER A 320 8.71 -21.21 -5.45
CA SER A 320 7.94 -20.29 -6.28
C SER A 320 7.28 -19.22 -5.41
N LEU A 321 6.68 -19.59 -4.27
CA LEU A 321 6.11 -18.63 -3.32
C LEU A 321 7.16 -17.69 -2.72
N GLN A 322 8.35 -18.19 -2.39
CA GLN A 322 9.47 -17.35 -1.93
C GLN A 322 9.86 -16.33 -2.99
N ARG A 323 10.04 -16.77 -4.25
CA ARG A 323 10.36 -15.87 -5.37
C ARG A 323 9.29 -14.80 -5.56
N ILE A 324 8.02 -15.21 -5.60
CA ILE A 324 6.88 -14.29 -5.71
C ILE A 324 6.86 -13.32 -4.53
N ASN A 325 7.08 -13.80 -3.31
CA ASN A 325 7.14 -12.96 -2.13
C ASN A 325 8.23 -11.88 -2.26
N THR A 326 9.39 -12.19 -2.85
CA THR A 326 10.42 -11.17 -3.09
C THR A 326 9.94 -10.07 -4.04
N LEU A 327 9.23 -10.43 -5.12
CA LEU A 327 8.66 -9.46 -6.08
C LEU A 327 7.61 -8.58 -5.39
N VAL A 328 6.67 -9.20 -4.68
CA VAL A 328 5.61 -8.50 -3.97
C VAL A 328 6.18 -7.60 -2.86
N SER A 329 7.16 -8.07 -2.09
CA SER A 329 7.78 -7.29 -1.00
C SER A 329 8.53 -6.07 -1.50
N HIS A 330 9.00 -6.11 -2.76
CA HIS A 330 9.74 -5.02 -3.38
C HIS A 330 8.88 -4.19 -4.33
N ILE A 331 7.63 -4.61 -4.56
CA ILE A 331 6.71 -4.03 -5.56
C ILE A 331 7.41 -3.96 -6.91
N ASP A 332 8.06 -5.05 -7.26
CA ASP A 332 8.76 -5.24 -8.52
C ASP A 332 8.03 -6.28 -9.38
N ARG A 333 8.38 -6.28 -10.67
CA ARG A 333 7.82 -7.17 -11.67
C ARG A 333 8.94 -7.93 -12.36
N GLN A 334 8.69 -9.12 -12.88
CA GLN A 334 9.77 -9.97 -13.37
C GLN A 334 10.39 -9.41 -14.67
N GLU A 335 9.59 -8.78 -15.52
CA GLU A 335 10.04 -8.39 -16.87
C GLU A 335 10.72 -7.01 -16.96
N ALA A 336 10.80 -6.24 -15.86
CA ALA A 336 11.11 -4.82 -15.95
C ALA A 336 12.54 -4.46 -16.39
N ASP A 337 13.59 -5.23 -16.10
CA ASP A 337 14.95 -4.69 -16.26
C ASP A 337 16.05 -5.72 -16.61
N GLY A 338 15.79 -6.62 -17.56
CA GLY A 338 16.82 -7.56 -18.05
C GLY A 338 17.18 -8.67 -17.04
N PHE A 339 16.29 -8.91 -16.07
CA PHE A 339 16.45 -9.88 -14.99
C PHE A 339 16.01 -11.31 -15.36
N SER A 340 15.70 -11.58 -16.62
CA SER A 340 15.44 -12.95 -17.10
C SER A 340 16.61 -13.90 -16.81
N ALA A 341 17.83 -13.37 -16.68
CA ALA A 341 19.03 -14.11 -16.27
C ALA A 341 19.10 -14.47 -14.77
N LEU A 342 18.16 -14.00 -13.93
CA LEU A 342 18.18 -14.14 -12.47
C LEU A 342 17.12 -15.12 -11.93
N ASP A 343 16.74 -16.15 -12.69
CA ASP A 343 15.79 -17.20 -12.25
C ASP A 343 14.40 -16.65 -11.80
N GLY A 344 13.99 -15.53 -12.40
CA GLY A 344 12.73 -14.84 -12.12
C GLY A 344 12.73 -13.94 -10.88
N TYR A 345 13.89 -13.68 -10.28
CA TYR A 345 14.04 -12.66 -9.24
C TYR A 345 14.33 -11.30 -9.87
N ALA A 346 13.81 -10.21 -9.28
CA ALA A 346 14.14 -8.84 -9.71
C ALA A 346 15.60 -8.44 -9.39
N TYR A 347 16.27 -9.13 -8.46
CA TYR A 347 17.65 -8.83 -8.06
C TYR A 347 18.41 -10.14 -7.80
N THR A 348 19.71 -10.03 -7.54
CA THR A 348 20.56 -11.18 -7.19
C THR A 348 19.88 -12.04 -6.11
N PRO A 349 19.55 -13.32 -6.40
CA PRO A 349 18.70 -14.13 -5.52
C PRO A 349 19.22 -14.23 -4.08
N ALA A 350 20.53 -14.44 -3.90
CA ALA A 350 21.13 -14.54 -2.57
C ALA A 350 20.95 -13.26 -1.73
N VAL A 351 21.03 -12.09 -2.36
CA VAL A 351 20.89 -10.80 -1.67
C VAL A 351 19.43 -10.52 -1.34
N ILE A 352 18.54 -10.71 -2.31
CA ILE A 352 17.12 -10.35 -2.14
C ILE A 352 16.41 -11.30 -1.18
N LEU A 353 16.77 -12.58 -1.17
CA LEU A 353 16.25 -13.55 -0.19
C LEU A 353 16.71 -13.19 1.22
N ALA A 354 18.01 -12.90 1.41
CA ALA A 354 18.54 -12.51 2.72
C ALA A 354 17.88 -11.24 3.26
N LYS A 355 17.66 -10.24 2.40
CA LYS A 355 16.89 -9.04 2.78
C LYS A 355 15.44 -9.37 3.13
N THR A 356 14.75 -10.10 2.26
CA THR A 356 13.33 -10.44 2.47
C THR A 356 13.13 -11.21 3.77
N GLU A 357 14.03 -12.13 4.11
CA GLU A 357 13.98 -12.91 5.36
C GLU A 357 14.09 -12.03 6.61
N GLN A 358 14.96 -11.02 6.61
CA GLN A 358 15.08 -10.06 7.73
C GLN A 358 13.81 -9.24 7.96
N HIS A 359 13.01 -9.06 6.90
CA HIS A 359 11.79 -8.28 6.88
C HIS A 359 10.51 -9.13 6.90
N ALA A 360 10.63 -10.46 7.05
CA ALA A 360 9.49 -11.37 6.97
C ALA A 360 8.94 -11.76 8.35
N PHE A 361 7.62 -11.99 8.42
CA PHE A 361 6.96 -12.68 9.51
C PHE A 361 6.56 -14.09 9.09
N THR A 362 7.24 -15.08 9.65
CA THR A 362 7.27 -16.46 9.14
C THR A 362 6.32 -17.41 9.87
N LEU A 363 5.53 -16.93 10.84
CA LEU A 363 4.66 -17.78 11.67
C LEU A 363 3.69 -18.65 10.83
N TRP A 364 3.25 -18.12 9.69
CA TRP A 364 2.26 -18.76 8.81
C TRP A 364 2.84 -19.36 7.53
N GLN A 365 4.17 -19.35 7.39
CA GLN A 365 4.85 -19.83 6.17
C GLN A 365 4.53 -21.30 5.89
N GLY A 366 4.47 -22.14 6.93
CA GLY A 366 4.09 -23.55 6.80
C GLY A 366 2.66 -23.79 6.30
N LEU A 367 1.80 -22.77 6.31
CA LEU A 367 0.44 -22.79 5.78
C LEU A 367 0.30 -22.07 4.43
N GLY A 368 1.42 -21.65 3.83
CA GLY A 368 1.45 -20.92 2.56
C GLY A 368 1.34 -19.41 2.68
N GLY A 369 1.47 -18.84 3.89
CA GLY A 369 1.43 -17.39 4.13
C GLY A 369 2.81 -16.76 4.25
N TYR A 370 3.10 -15.81 3.36
CA TYR A 370 4.35 -15.05 3.34
C TYR A 370 4.04 -13.57 3.54
N TYR A 371 4.48 -13.03 4.68
CA TYR A 371 4.25 -11.63 5.03
C TYR A 371 5.59 -10.93 5.15
N SER A 372 5.72 -9.77 4.51
CA SER A 372 6.96 -9.00 4.47
C SER A 372 6.71 -7.51 4.67
N TYR A 373 7.60 -6.89 5.45
CA TYR A 373 7.49 -5.51 5.93
C TYR A 373 8.78 -4.75 5.61
N THR A 374 8.77 -4.04 4.49
CA THR A 374 9.90 -3.26 3.99
C THR A 374 9.69 -1.77 4.28
N ASP A 375 10.70 -0.94 3.97
CA ASP A 375 10.61 0.51 4.19
C ASP A 375 9.54 1.22 3.32
N PHE A 376 9.03 0.54 2.30
CA PHE A 376 8.09 1.10 1.33
C PHE A 376 6.83 0.24 1.13
N SER A 377 6.75 -0.95 1.74
CA SER A 377 5.53 -1.76 1.64
C SER A 377 5.33 -2.74 2.79
N ASN A 378 4.06 -2.99 3.10
CA ASN A 378 3.61 -4.19 3.76
C ASN A 378 2.98 -5.10 2.71
N SER A 379 3.48 -6.32 2.59
CA SER A 379 3.00 -7.30 1.63
C SER A 379 2.50 -8.56 2.30
N TYR A 380 1.38 -9.08 1.82
CA TYR A 380 0.80 -10.32 2.28
C TYR A 380 0.52 -11.21 1.07
N LEU A 381 1.35 -12.23 0.88
CA LEU A 381 1.13 -13.25 -0.14
C LEU A 381 0.57 -14.50 0.53
N TYR A 382 -0.47 -15.07 -0.05
CA TYR A 382 -1.01 -16.32 0.44
C TYR A 382 -1.59 -17.17 -0.67
N ASN A 383 -1.48 -18.49 -0.51
CA ASN A 383 -2.27 -19.45 -1.27
C ASN A 383 -3.13 -20.27 -0.30
N GLY A 384 -4.46 -20.14 -0.39
CA GLY A 384 -5.41 -20.90 0.42
C GLY A 384 -6.64 -20.12 0.92
N PHE A 385 -7.73 -20.86 1.10
CA PHE A 385 -9.08 -20.32 1.40
C PHE A 385 -9.14 -19.54 2.72
N GLY A 386 -8.51 -20.01 3.79
CA GLY A 386 -8.64 -19.38 5.11
C GLY A 386 -8.08 -17.96 5.16
N PHE A 387 -7.03 -17.69 4.40
CA PHE A 387 -6.53 -16.33 4.25
C PHE A 387 -7.46 -15.50 3.39
N ARG A 388 -7.82 -15.99 2.20
CA ARG A 388 -8.66 -15.25 1.26
C ARG A 388 -10.04 -14.91 1.83
N ASP A 389 -10.69 -15.86 2.49
CA ASP A 389 -12.09 -15.69 2.89
C ASP A 389 -12.22 -14.91 4.20
N HIS A 390 -11.14 -14.80 4.98
CA HIS A 390 -11.19 -14.21 6.32
C HIS A 390 -10.04 -13.23 6.58
N ILE A 391 -8.79 -13.68 6.51
CA ILE A 391 -7.65 -12.85 6.91
C ILE A 391 -7.49 -11.63 5.98
N ALA A 392 -7.50 -11.84 4.67
CA ALA A 392 -7.28 -10.80 3.69
C ALA A 392 -8.39 -9.73 3.67
N PRO A 393 -9.69 -10.10 3.61
CA PRO A 393 -10.78 -9.12 3.59
C PRO A 393 -11.13 -8.53 4.96
N GLU A 394 -10.88 -9.23 6.08
CA GLU A 394 -11.28 -8.74 7.40
C GLU A 394 -10.08 -8.26 8.24
N HIS A 395 -8.98 -9.02 8.28
CA HIS A 395 -7.87 -8.67 9.18
C HIS A 395 -6.92 -7.65 8.58
N ILE A 396 -6.55 -7.76 7.30
CA ILE A 396 -5.63 -6.80 6.67
C ILE A 396 -6.19 -5.37 6.72
N PRO A 397 -7.38 -5.09 6.15
CA PRO A 397 -7.91 -3.73 6.09
C PRO A 397 -8.28 -3.09 7.44
N HIS A 398 -8.64 -3.90 8.45
CA HIS A 398 -9.17 -3.39 9.71
C HIS A 398 -8.21 -3.55 10.90
N ILE A 399 -7.30 -4.52 10.87
CA ILE A 399 -6.34 -4.79 11.95
C ILE A 399 -4.93 -4.38 11.50
N TYR A 400 -4.39 -5.02 10.46
CA TYR A 400 -2.99 -4.82 10.08
C TYR A 400 -2.73 -3.45 9.47
N ASP A 401 -3.66 -2.93 8.65
CA ASP A 401 -3.59 -1.56 8.15
C ASP A 401 -3.62 -0.54 9.30
N ARG A 402 -4.34 -0.78 10.40
CA ARG A 402 -4.31 0.12 11.58
C ARG A 402 -2.97 0.09 12.31
N MET A 403 -2.39 -1.10 12.45
CA MET A 403 -1.03 -1.23 13.00
C MET A 403 -0.04 -0.48 12.12
N LEU A 404 -0.18 -0.60 10.80
CA LEU A 404 0.62 0.13 9.83
C LEU A 404 0.42 1.64 9.94
N VAL A 405 -0.82 2.15 10.01
CA VAL A 405 -1.11 3.57 10.18
C VAL A 405 -0.34 4.14 11.39
N GLN A 406 -0.35 3.43 12.53
CA GLN A 406 0.39 3.88 13.70
C GLN A 406 1.91 3.88 13.45
N ALA A 407 2.45 2.86 12.79
CA ALA A 407 3.86 2.82 12.42
C ALA A 407 4.25 3.96 11.46
N LEU A 408 3.42 4.24 10.46
CA LEU A 408 3.62 5.34 9.51
C LEU A 408 3.55 6.71 10.20
N PHE A 409 2.66 6.90 11.17
CA PHE A 409 2.65 8.13 11.97
C PHE A 409 3.91 8.29 12.81
N TYR A 410 4.43 7.22 13.42
CA TYR A 410 5.71 7.30 14.12
C TYR A 410 6.87 7.63 13.17
N GLN A 411 6.93 6.98 12.00
CA GLN A 411 7.94 7.25 10.99
C GLN A 411 7.86 8.71 10.50
N ALA A 412 6.66 9.19 10.18
CA ALA A 412 6.43 10.57 9.76
C ALA A 412 6.77 11.58 10.86
N SER A 413 6.50 11.25 12.12
CA SER A 413 6.86 12.09 13.28
C SER A 413 8.36 12.24 13.42
N LEU A 414 9.12 11.14 13.29
CA LEU A 414 10.58 11.18 13.33
C LEU A 414 11.15 12.02 12.17
N ARG A 415 10.62 11.87 10.96
CA ARG A 415 11.00 12.68 9.79
C ARG A 415 10.69 14.17 10.01
N HIS A 416 9.51 14.48 10.55
CA HIS A 416 9.13 15.86 10.89
C HIS A 416 10.08 16.50 11.89
N TYR A 417 10.47 15.77 12.94
CA TYR A 417 11.44 16.26 13.91
C TYR A 417 12.83 16.47 13.29
N ASP A 418 13.29 15.53 12.46
CA ASP A 418 14.56 15.66 11.74
C ASP A 418 14.58 16.93 10.85
N GLN A 419 13.51 17.16 10.09
CA GLN A 419 13.35 18.36 9.27
C GLN A 419 13.37 19.64 10.10
N LYS A 420 12.64 19.69 11.22
CA LYS A 420 12.63 20.84 12.12
C LYS A 420 14.00 21.10 12.74
N ILE A 421 14.68 20.07 13.23
CA ILE A 421 16.03 20.19 13.78
C ILE A 421 16.98 20.72 12.71
N CYS A 422 16.90 20.23 11.48
CA CYS A 422 17.70 20.70 10.37
C CYS A 422 17.43 22.18 10.03
N ALA A 423 16.17 22.59 9.99
CA ALA A 423 15.78 23.97 9.72
C ALA A 423 16.26 24.91 10.85
N ASP A 424 15.96 24.59 12.10
CA ASP A 424 16.37 25.39 13.26
C ASP A 424 17.89 25.49 13.36
N THR A 425 18.62 24.41 13.03
CA THR A 425 20.09 24.43 13.00
C THR A 425 20.61 25.35 11.90
N LYS A 426 20.02 25.33 10.70
CA LYS A 426 20.38 26.25 9.62
C LYS A 426 20.12 27.71 10.02
N ASP A 427 18.99 28.00 10.65
CA ASP A 427 18.64 29.34 11.10
C ASP A 427 19.58 29.85 12.19
N LEU A 428 19.97 28.99 13.14
CA LEU A 428 20.97 29.32 14.15
C LEU A 428 22.34 29.64 13.53
N LEU A 429 22.76 28.88 12.50
CA LEU A 429 24.01 29.10 11.79
C LEU A 429 23.97 30.36 10.90
N GLY A 430 22.82 30.65 10.28
CA GLY A 430 22.62 31.82 9.43
C GLY A 430 22.50 33.13 10.20
N ASN A 431 21.92 33.10 11.40
CA ASN A 431 21.70 34.28 12.24
C ASN A 431 22.86 34.62 13.18
N THR A 432 23.91 33.78 13.24
CA THR A 432 25.09 34.08 14.06
C THR A 432 26.25 34.60 13.22
N SER A 433 26.93 35.65 13.71
CA SER A 433 28.21 36.16 13.20
C SER A 433 29.35 35.11 13.20
N TYR A 434 29.05 33.88 13.63
CA TYR A 434 29.91 32.70 13.66
C TYR A 434 29.88 31.86 12.37
N GLY A 435 29.11 32.24 11.34
CA GLY A 435 29.09 31.55 10.04
C GLY A 435 30.48 31.38 9.39
N LEU A 436 31.42 32.29 9.66
CA LEU A 436 32.83 32.16 9.25
C LEU A 436 33.63 31.17 10.12
N ALA A 437 33.35 31.08 11.42
CA ALA A 437 34.02 30.15 12.31
C ALA A 437 33.56 28.70 12.09
N PHE A 438 32.27 28.50 11.78
CA PHE A 438 31.72 27.16 11.52
C PHE A 438 32.01 26.67 10.10
N SER A 439 32.06 27.53 9.08
CA SER A 439 32.52 27.12 7.74
C SER A 439 33.97 26.62 7.77
N LEU A 440 34.83 27.22 8.60
CA LEU A 440 36.18 26.70 8.86
C LEU A 440 36.16 25.34 9.57
N ILE A 441 35.27 25.11 10.55
CA ILE A 441 35.13 23.82 11.24
C ILE A 441 34.57 22.74 10.31
N SER A 442 33.58 23.06 9.48
CA SER A 442 33.00 22.12 8.51
C SER A 442 34.00 21.75 7.41
N ILE A 443 34.80 22.70 6.91
CA ILE A 443 35.92 22.41 6.01
C ILE A 443 36.93 21.49 6.72
N TYR A 444 37.26 21.76 7.99
CA TYR A 444 38.17 20.92 8.77
C TYR A 444 37.62 19.50 8.98
N TYR A 445 36.31 19.36 9.21
CA TYR A 445 35.67 18.05 9.44
C TYR A 445 35.55 17.24 8.14
N ILE A 446 35.23 17.89 7.02
CA ILE A 446 35.21 17.25 5.69
C ILE A 446 36.63 16.81 5.30
N SER A 447 37.63 17.68 5.46
CA SER A 447 39.03 17.34 5.19
C SER A 447 39.56 16.24 6.13
N TYR A 448 39.13 16.20 7.39
CA TYR A 448 39.48 15.13 8.33
C TYR A 448 38.83 13.80 7.94
N TYR A 449 37.58 13.82 7.49
CA TYR A 449 36.88 12.61 7.04
C TYR A 449 37.48 12.07 5.73
N GLU A 450 37.85 12.95 4.80
CA GLU A 450 38.58 12.57 3.56
C GLU A 450 39.98 12.02 3.87
N TYR A 451 40.68 12.57 4.87
CA TYR A 451 41.97 12.06 5.34
C TYR A 451 41.84 10.67 5.99
N CYS A 452 40.87 10.46 6.87
CA CYS A 452 40.66 9.16 7.54
C CYS A 452 40.11 8.06 6.60
N THR A 453 39.49 8.43 5.48
CA THR A 453 39.00 7.48 4.47
C THR A 453 40.05 7.14 3.41
N THR A 454 41.08 7.97 3.23
CA THR A 454 42.22 7.70 2.35
C THR A 454 43.35 6.90 3.02
N GLU A 455 43.53 7.00 4.35
CA GLU A 455 44.50 6.16 5.09
C GLU A 455 44.02 4.73 5.39
N ASN A 456 42.76 4.38 5.08
CA ASN A 456 42.20 3.02 5.22
C ASN A 456 41.93 2.31 3.87
N ARG A 457 42.62 2.72 2.80
CA ARG A 457 42.63 2.00 1.51
C ARG A 457 43.95 1.32 1.22
#